data_AF-A0A357ITB9-F1
#
_entry.id   AF-A0A357ITB9-F1
#
_cell.length_a   1.000
_cell.length_b   1.000
_cell.length_c   1.000
_cell.angle_alpha   90.00
_cell.angle_beta   90.00
_cell.angle_gamma   90.00
#
_symmetry.space_group_name_H-M   'P 1'
#
loop_
_entity.id
_entity.type
_entity.pdbx_description
1 polymer ?
#
loop_
_entity_poly.entity_id
_entity_poly.type
_entity_poly.pdbx_seq_one_letter_code
_entity_poly.pdbx_strand_id
1 'polypeptide(L)'
;MSEEMDQETLIRSMDSQLITLYGEKELLLNEVGVCDAAELISLIKSMEAQLADLYADRENAIIIDGNRITISGPKKIFVRKSK
;
A
#
# COMPACT_ATOMS: atom_id res chain seq x y z
N MET A 1 3.82 51.22 -7.12
CA MET A 1 4.25 50.56 -8.39
C MET A 1 5.22 49.40 -8.17
N SER A 2 6.43 49.57 -7.65
CA SER A 2 7.34 48.44 -7.41
C SER A 2 6.86 47.48 -6.32
N GLU A 3 6.43 48.00 -5.16
CA GLU A 3 5.90 47.18 -4.05
C GLU A 3 4.58 46.47 -4.40
N GLU A 4 3.73 47.10 -5.22
CA GLU A 4 2.47 46.50 -5.70
C GLU A 4 2.71 45.37 -6.71
N MET A 5 3.70 45.51 -7.59
CA MET A 5 4.12 44.44 -8.52
C MET A 5 4.70 43.23 -7.78
N ASP A 6 5.44 43.45 -6.69
CA ASP A 6 5.99 42.37 -5.86
C ASP A 6 4.89 41.61 -5.12
N GLN A 7 3.85 42.31 -4.65
CA GLN A 7 2.67 41.70 -4.05
C GLN A 7 1.85 40.88 -5.06
N GLU A 8 1.59 41.41 -6.25
CA GLU A 8 0.90 40.66 -7.30
C GLU A 8 1.64 39.39 -7.69
N THR A 9 2.98 39.47 -7.78
CA THR A 9 3.82 38.32 -8.12
C THR A 9 3.77 37.24 -7.03
N LEU A 10 3.80 37.65 -5.76
CA LEU A 10 3.67 36.74 -4.63
C LEU A 10 2.30 36.04 -4.62
N ILE A 11 1.21 36.79 -4.82
CA ILE A 11 -0.16 36.24 -4.86
C ILE A 11 -0.28 35.20 -5.99
N ARG A 12 0.21 35.51 -7.19
CA ARG A 12 0.20 34.56 -8.32
C ARG A 12 1.00 33.29 -8.03
N SER A 13 2.13 33.41 -7.32
CA SER A 13 2.92 32.24 -6.92
C SER A 13 2.16 31.37 -5.92
N MET A 14 1.49 31.98 -4.95
CA MET A 14 0.66 31.26 -3.97
C MET A 14 -0.55 30.60 -4.63
N ASP A 15 -1.23 31.27 -5.55
CA ASP A 15 -2.35 30.70 -6.31
C ASP A 15 -1.91 29.48 -7.13
N SER A 16 -0.76 29.59 -7.80
CA SER A 16 -0.18 28.47 -8.55
C SER A 16 0.10 27.27 -7.65
N GLN A 17 0.71 27.50 -6.47
CA GLN A 17 0.97 26.44 -5.49
C GLN A 17 -0.32 25.79 -4.98
N LEU A 18 -1.39 26.57 -4.74
CA LEU A 18 -2.68 26.04 -4.32
C LEU A 18 -3.34 25.21 -5.43
N ILE A 19 -3.31 25.67 -6.67
CA ILE A 19 -3.86 24.93 -7.82
C ILE A 19 -3.16 23.57 -7.94
N THR A 20 -1.82 23.55 -7.88
CA THR A 20 -1.06 22.30 -7.91
C THR A 20 -1.44 21.39 -6.75
N LEU A 21 -1.47 21.91 -5.52
CA LEU A 21 -1.78 21.12 -4.32
C LEU A 21 -3.19 20.52 -4.38
N TYR A 22 -4.20 21.29 -4.80
CA TYR A 22 -5.56 20.79 -4.92
C TYR A 22 -5.71 19.80 -6.08
N GLY A 23 -5.01 20.02 -7.20
CA GLY A 23 -4.99 19.07 -8.31
C GLY A 23 -4.38 17.71 -7.91
N GLU A 24 -3.28 17.73 -7.16
CA GLU A 24 -2.68 16.51 -6.61
C GLU A 24 -3.63 15.81 -5.63
N LYS A 25 -4.29 16.57 -4.76
CA LYS A 25 -5.28 16.03 -3.80
C LYS A 25 -6.48 15.38 -4.51
N GLU A 26 -6.99 16.01 -5.56
CA GLU A 26 -8.08 15.48 -6.38
C GLU A 26 -7.66 14.19 -7.10
N LEU A 27 -6.46 14.16 -7.69
CA LEU A 27 -5.92 12.96 -8.31
C LEU A 27 -5.86 11.79 -7.32
N LEU A 28 -5.31 12.01 -6.12
CA LEU A 28 -5.22 10.99 -5.07
C LEU A 28 -6.60 10.47 -4.65
N LEU A 29 -7.56 11.38 -4.48
CA LEU A 29 -8.93 11.01 -4.14
C LEU A 29 -9.60 10.18 -5.25
N ASN A 30 -9.37 10.54 -6.52
CA ASN A 30 -9.97 9.85 -7.65
C ASN A 30 -9.35 8.46 -7.90
N GLU A 31 -8.04 8.33 -7.78
CA GLU A 31 -7.32 7.09 -8.09
C GLU A 31 -7.30 6.11 -6.92
N VAL A 32 -7.18 6.60 -5.69
CA VAL A 32 -6.92 5.78 -4.49
C VAL A 32 -8.02 5.93 -3.44
N GLY A 33 -8.93 6.91 -3.58
CA GLY A 33 -10.03 7.14 -2.64
C GLY A 33 -9.62 7.86 -1.35
N VAL A 34 -8.34 8.16 -1.18
CA VAL A 34 -7.76 8.84 -0.01
C VAL A 34 -6.75 9.88 -0.50
N CYS A 35 -6.69 11.01 0.18
CA CYS A 35 -5.80 12.12 -0.18
C CYS A 35 -5.09 12.74 1.03
N ASP A 36 -5.31 12.18 2.22
CA ASP A 36 -4.53 12.48 3.41
C ASP A 36 -3.28 11.60 3.46
N ALA A 37 -2.13 12.20 3.78
CA ALA A 37 -0.86 11.51 3.78
C ALA A 37 -0.79 10.38 4.81
N ALA A 38 -1.39 10.54 5.99
CA ALA A 38 -1.40 9.52 7.02
C ALA A 38 -2.30 8.34 6.61
N GLU A 39 -3.43 8.62 5.98
CA GLU A 39 -4.32 7.60 5.42
C GLU A 39 -3.63 6.83 4.28
N LEU A 40 -2.93 7.50 3.37
CA LEU A 40 -2.12 6.86 2.32
C LEU A 40 -1.08 5.89 2.91
N ILE A 41 -0.33 6.34 3.91
CA ILE A 41 0.68 5.51 4.59
C ILE A 41 0.02 4.31 5.25
N SER A 42 -1.13 4.50 5.89
CA SER A 42 -1.88 3.41 6.53
C SER A 42 -2.37 2.39 5.48
N LEU A 43 -2.88 2.87 4.35
CA LEU A 43 -3.33 2.03 3.25
C LEU A 43 -2.18 1.17 2.72
N ILE A 44 -1.03 1.77 2.41
CA ILE A 44 0.15 1.05 1.90
C ILE A 44 0.61 -0.01 2.91
N LYS A 45 0.74 0.36 4.18
CA LYS A 45 1.14 -0.61 5.23
C LYS A 45 0.16 -1.77 5.36
N SER A 46 -1.14 -1.51 5.21
CA SER A 46 -2.15 -2.58 5.24
C SER A 46 -2.03 -3.53 4.05
N MET A 47 -1.67 -3.02 2.87
CA MET A 47 -1.42 -3.83 1.68
C MET A 47 -0.15 -4.67 1.83
N GLU A 48 0.91 -4.10 2.40
CA GLU A 48 2.15 -4.82 2.70
C GLU A 48 1.90 -5.97 3.70
N ALA A 49 1.10 -5.73 4.74
CA ALA A 49 0.74 -6.76 5.72
C ALA A 49 -0.05 -7.90 5.07
N GLN A 50 -1.09 -7.58 4.28
CA GLN A 50 -1.88 -8.58 3.55
C GLN A 50 -1.01 -9.43 2.61
N LEU A 51 -0.04 -8.79 1.93
CA LEU A 51 0.88 -9.49 1.05
C LEU A 51 1.84 -10.41 1.83
N ALA A 52 2.36 -9.94 2.97
CA ALA A 52 3.20 -10.75 3.84
C ALA A 52 2.45 -11.98 4.36
N ASP A 53 1.19 -11.82 4.77
CA ASP A 53 0.33 -12.92 5.21
C ASP A 53 0.11 -13.94 4.07
N LEU A 54 -0.18 -13.48 2.85
CA LEU A 54 -0.34 -14.35 1.69
C LEU A 54 0.92 -15.17 1.39
N TYR A 55 2.10 -14.55 1.46
CA TYR A 55 3.36 -15.25 1.27
C TYR A 55 3.65 -16.24 2.40
N ALA A 56 3.33 -15.88 3.64
CA ALA A 56 3.47 -16.76 4.79
C ALA A 56 2.56 -17.98 4.66
N ASP A 57 1.32 -17.81 4.25
CA ASP A 57 0.36 -18.90 4.03
C ASP A 57 0.83 -19.84 2.92
N ARG A 58 1.33 -19.27 1.81
CA ARG A 58 1.89 -20.06 0.71
C ARG A 58 3.11 -20.87 1.13
N GLU A 59 4.05 -20.25 1.85
CA GLU A 59 5.25 -20.92 2.35
C GLU A 59 4.89 -22.03 3.34
N ASN A 60 3.83 -21.83 4.12
CA ASN A 60 3.39 -22.76 5.14
C ASN A 60 2.34 -23.77 4.67
N ALA A 61 2.00 -23.78 3.38
CA ALA A 61 0.94 -24.62 2.84
C ALA A 61 1.26 -26.12 2.96
N ILE A 62 0.25 -26.89 3.33
CA ILE A 62 0.24 -28.35 3.22
C ILE A 62 -0.86 -28.69 2.22
N ILE A 63 -0.47 -29.28 1.09
CA ILE A 63 -1.36 -29.64 0.01
C ILE A 63 -1.56 -31.15 0.03
N ILE A 64 -2.82 -31.60 0.07
CA ILE A 64 -3.19 -33.02 0.00
C ILE A 64 -3.89 -33.24 -1.34
N ASP A 65 -3.28 -34.05 -2.21
CA ASP A 65 -3.82 -34.42 -3.51
C ASP A 65 -3.88 -35.95 -3.63
N GLY A 66 -5.06 -36.51 -3.38
CA GLY A 66 -5.31 -37.95 -3.39
C GLY A 66 -4.40 -38.71 -2.43
N ASN A 67 -3.41 -39.41 -2.98
CA ASN A 67 -2.42 -40.19 -2.22
C ASN A 67 -1.10 -39.44 -1.94
N ARG A 68 -1.01 -38.16 -2.33
CA ARG A 68 0.19 -37.34 -2.19
C ARG A 68 -0.06 -36.23 -1.18
N ILE A 69 0.89 -36.06 -0.26
CA ILE A 69 0.95 -34.90 0.64
C ILE A 69 2.21 -34.12 0.28
N THR A 70 2.04 -32.86 -0.11
CA THR A 70 3.13 -31.91 -0.36
C THR A 70 3.17 -30.92 0.78
N ILE A 71 4.32 -30.81 1.43
CA ILE A 71 4.54 -29.92 2.56
C ILE A 71 5.58 -28.89 2.12
N SER A 72 5.18 -27.63 2.08
CA SER A 72 6.06 -26.51 1.75
C SER A 72 6.68 -25.91 3.00
N GLY A 73 7.85 -25.31 2.81
CA GLY A 73 8.58 -24.58 3.84
C GLY A 73 9.21 -25.44 4.96
N PRO A 74 9.94 -24.79 5.87
CA PRO A 74 10.67 -25.47 6.93
C PRO A 74 9.71 -25.99 8.02
N LYS A 75 9.29 -27.26 7.90
CA LYS A 75 8.43 -27.92 8.89
C LYS A 75 9.03 -29.24 9.38
N LYS A 76 8.86 -29.52 10.68
CA LYS A 76 9.16 -30.85 11.25
C LYS A 76 7.97 -31.77 11.01
N ILE A 77 8.21 -32.91 10.36
CA ILE A 77 7.17 -33.88 10.00
C ILE A 77 7.39 -35.18 10.76
N PHE A 78 6.36 -35.67 11.44
CA PHE A 78 6.37 -36.98 12.12
C PHE A 78 5.35 -37.89 11.46
N VAL A 79 5.78 -39.03 10.93
CA VAL A 79 4.91 -40.04 10.32
C VAL A 79 4.83 -41.25 11.25
N ARG A 80 3.60 -41.65 11.63
CA ARG A 80 3.34 -42.93 12.31
C ARG A 80 2.46 -43.80 11.42
N LYS A 81 2.82 -45.07 11.27
CA LYS A 81 1.92 -46.07 10.69
C LYS A 81 0.88 -46.47 11.73
N SER A 82 -0.40 -46.46 11.36
CA SER A 82 -1.41 -47.17 12.14
C SER A 82 -1.12 -48.66 12.04
N LYS A 83 -1.21 -49.37 13.18
CA LYS A 83 -1.21 -50.84 13.20
C LYS A 83 -2.44 -51.39 12.49
#